data_AF-A0A2S5J3B4-F1
#
_entry.id   AF-A0A2S5J3B4-F1
#
_cell.length_a   1.000
_cell.length_b   1.000
_cell.length_c   1.000
_cell.angle_alpha   90.00
_cell.angle_beta   90.00
_cell.angle_gamma   90.00
#
_symmetry.space_group_name_H-M   'P 1'
#
loop_
_entity.id
_entity.type
_entity.pdbx_description
1 polymer ?
#
loop_
_entity_poly.entity_id
_entity_poly.type
_entity_poly.pdbx_seq_one_letter_code
_entity_poly.pdbx_strand_id
1 'polypeptide(L)' 'MNYDEFEYKLKSIDLSKKDFSEMVKMSYTGVTNWKQTNALPGWVDSWLENYEKGKTLDELLALVDKFKK' A
#
# COMPACT_ATOMS: atom_id res chain seq x y z
N MET A 1 6.51 -4.12 10.88
CA MET A 1 6.98 -4.36 9.51
C MET A 1 8.44 -3.90 9.32
N ASN A 2 9.28 -4.71 8.67
CA ASN A 2 10.61 -4.33 8.16
C ASN A 2 10.54 -3.87 6.69
N TYR A 3 11.64 -3.38 6.11
CA TYR A 3 11.62 -2.84 4.74
C TYR A 3 11.32 -3.91 3.67
N ASP A 4 11.80 -5.14 3.85
CA ASP A 4 11.55 -6.22 2.88
C ASP A 4 10.07 -6.66 2.90
N GLU A 5 9.47 -6.71 4.09
CA GLU A 5 8.03 -6.92 4.28
C GLU A 5 7.21 -5.79 3.65
N PHE A 6 7.66 -4.54 3.76
CA PHE A 6 7.05 -3.40 3.07
C PHE A 6 7.08 -3.56 1.55
N GLU A 7 8.23 -3.93 0.97
CA GLU A 7 8.33 -4.16 -0.49
C GLU A 7 7.47 -5.35 -0.95
N TYR A 8 7.38 -6.40 -0.14
CA TYR A 8 6.52 -7.54 -0.42
C TYR A 8 5.03 -7.16 -0.40
N LYS A 9 4.57 -6.47 0.66
CA LYS A 9 3.17 -6.02 0.77
C LYS A 9 2.77 -5.09 -0.37
N LEU A 10 3.63 -4.16 -0.77
CA LEU A 10 3.38 -3.30 -1.93
C LEU A 10 3.16 -4.11 -3.21
N LYS A 11 3.99 -5.14 -3.45
CA LYS A 11 3.82 -6.02 -4.61
C LYS A 11 2.56 -6.87 -4.54
N SER A 12 2.18 -7.38 -3.36
CA SER A 12 0.99 -8.24 -3.22
C SER A 12 -0.31 -7.49 -3.49
N ILE A 13 -0.35 -6.18 -3.23
CA ILE A 13 -1.52 -5.32 -3.48
C ILE A 13 -1.44 -4.55 -4.81
N ASP A 14 -0.47 -4.88 -5.67
CA ASP A 14 -0.21 -4.25 -6.97
C ASP A 14 -0.03 -2.72 -6.87
N LEU A 15 0.79 -2.28 -5.90
CA LEU A 15 1.11 -0.88 -5.66
C LEU A 15 2.62 -0.66 -5.83
N SER A 16 3.02 0.29 -6.67
CA SER A 16 4.44 0.64 -6.77
C SER A 16 4.85 1.58 -5.63
N LYS A 17 6.16 1.65 -5.33
CA LYS A 17 6.70 2.63 -4.37
C LYS A 17 6.41 4.08 -4.80
N LYS A 18 6.29 4.32 -6.11
CA LYS A 18 5.95 5.64 -6.66
C LYS A 18 4.49 5.96 -6.33
N ASP A 19 3.57 5.07 -6.67
CA ASP A 19 2.14 5.25 -6.37
C ASP A 19 1.91 5.45 -4.87
N PHE A 20 2.54 4.59 -4.06
CA PHE A 20 2.52 4.72 -2.61
C PHE A 20 3.00 6.11 -2.16
N SER A 21 4.15 6.59 -2.67
CA SER A 21 4.69 7.91 -2.31
C SER A 21 3.75 9.06 -2.66
N GLU A 22 3.06 8.97 -3.80
CA GLU A 22 2.07 9.95 -4.23
C GLU A 22 0.83 9.94 -3.32
N MET A 23 0.33 8.74 -2.96
CA MET A 23 -0.83 8.59 -2.09
C MET A 23 -0.59 9.12 -0.67
N VAL A 24 0.60 8.88 -0.11
CA VAL A 24 0.98 9.38 1.23
C VAL A 24 1.57 10.80 1.20
N LYS A 25 1.61 11.43 0.01
CA LYS A 25 2.16 12.78 -0.22
C LYS A 25 3.59 12.95 0.29
N MET A 26 4.43 11.94 0.06
CA MET A 26 5.85 11.97 0.35
C MET A 26 6.66 11.98 -0.95
N SER A 27 7.90 12.45 -0.89
CA SER A 27 8.80 12.31 -2.04
C SER A 27 9.14 10.83 -2.26
N TYR A 28 9.19 10.41 -3.52
CA TYR A 28 9.64 9.07 -3.89
C TYR A 28 11.02 8.74 -3.28
N THR A 29 11.94 9.71 -3.32
CA THR A 29 13.27 9.60 -2.71
C THR A 29 13.21 9.38 -1.20
N GLY A 30 12.30 10.07 -0.50
CA GLY A 30 12.08 9.91 0.94
C GLY A 30 11.63 8.49 1.28
N VAL A 31 10.70 7.93 0.51
CA VAL A 31 10.23 6.55 0.67
C VAL A 31 11.35 5.54 0.39
N THR A 32 12.12 5.72 -0.69
CA THR A 32 13.22 4.79 -1.02
C THR A 32 14.38 4.83 -0.02
N ASN A 33 14.58 5.97 0.65
CA ASN A 33 15.63 6.13 1.65
C ASN A 33 15.37 5.34 2.95
N TRP A 34 14.14 4.86 3.17
CA TRP A 34 13.83 3.99 4.31
C TRP A 34 14.65 2.68 4.30
N LYS A 35 15.03 2.19 3.11
CA LYS A 35 15.93 1.04 2.98
C LYS A 35 17.33 1.32 3.53
N GLN A 36 17.86 2.50 3.20
CA GLN A 36 19.23 2.89 3.54
C GLN A 36 19.36 3.27 5.02
N THR A 37 18.32 3.88 5.57
CA THR A 37 18.28 4.36 6.96
C THR A 37 17.74 3.32 7.93
N ASN A 38 17.23 2.19 7.43
CA ASN A 38 16.48 1.20 8.19
C ASN A 38 15.38 1.83 9.07
N ALA A 39 14.79 2.92 8.58
CA ALA A 39 13.86 3.77 9.32
C ALA A 39 12.52 3.82 8.62
N LEU A 40 11.82 2.68 8.61
CA LEU A 40 10.44 2.60 8.15
C LEU A 40 9.52 3.24 9.21
N PRO A 41 8.68 4.23 8.85
CA PRO A 41 7.72 4.79 9.81
C PRO A 41 6.69 3.75 10.25
N GLY A 42 6.38 3.71 11.55
CA GLY A 42 5.45 2.71 12.10
C GLY A 42 4.02 2.78 11.55
N TRP A 43 3.58 3.95 11.08
CA TRP A 43 2.24 4.12 10.49
C TRP A 43 2.08 3.40 9.14
N VAL A 44 3.17 3.08 8.44
CA VAL A 44 3.12 2.45 7.10
C VAL A 44 2.40 1.11 7.17
N ASP A 45 2.55 0.37 8.27
CA ASP A 45 1.89 -0.93 8.44
C ASP A 45 0.36 -0.77 8.45
N SER A 46 -0.15 0.10 9.32
CA SER A 46 -1.59 0.40 9.40
C SER A 46 -2.16 1.01 8.12
N TRP A 47 -1.36 1.79 7.39
CA TRP A 47 -1.78 2.36 6.12
C TRP A 47 -1.98 1.27 5.07
N LEU A 48 -1.02 0.35 4.92
CA LEU A 48 -1.12 -0.75 3.95
C LEU A 48 -2.27 -1.70 4.28
N GLU A 49 -2.47 -2.04 5.55
CA GLU A 49 -3.60 -2.89 5.97
C GLU A 49 -4.96 -2.28 5.64
N ASN A 50 -5.11 -0.97 5.85
CA ASN A 50 -6.36 -0.29 5.54
C ASN A 50 -6.57 -0.10 4.03
N TYR A 51 -5.49 0.17 3.28
CA TYR A 51 -5.54 0.24 1.83
C TYR A 51 -5.97 -1.09 1.21
N GLU A 52 -5.38 -2.21 1.67
CA GLU A 52 -5.74 -3.55 1.21
C GLU A 52 -7.22 -3.87 1.49
N LYS A 53 -7.69 -3.61 2.72
CA LYS A 53 -9.11 -3.79 3.08
C LYS A 53 -10.04 -2.95 2.21
N GLY A 54 -9.67 -1.70 1.93
CA GLY A 54 -10.42 -0.81 1.05
C GLY A 54 -10.51 -1.35 -0.38
N LYS A 55 -9.37 -1.73 -0.95
CA LYS A 55 -9.29 -2.32 -2.29
C LYS A 55 -10.14 -3.59 -2.41
N THR A 56 -10.04 -4.51 -1.44
CA THR A 56 -10.85 -5.73 -1.41
C THR A 56 -12.35 -5.42 -1.33
N LEU A 57 -12.75 -4.43 -0.54
CA LEU A 57 -14.15 -4.02 -0.46
C LEU A 57 -14.65 -3.48 -1.81
N ASP A 58 -13.88 -2.63 -2.48
CA ASP A 58 -14.23 -2.08 -3.78
C ASP A 58 -14.39 -3.19 -4.84
N GLU A 59 -13.48 -4.18 -4.83
CA GLU A 59 -13.56 -5.35 -5.72
C GLU A 59 -14.81 -6.20 -5.45
N LEU A 60 -15.14 -6.43 -4.17
CA LEU A 60 -16.35 -7.17 -3.77
C LEU A 60 -17.62 -6.42 -4.17
N LEU A 61 -17.68 -5.10 -3.96
CA LEU A 61 -18.82 -4.29 -4.36
C LEU A 61 -19.01 -4.30 -5.88
N ALA A 62 -17.93 -4.17 -6.64
CA ALA A 62 -17.97 -4.28 -8.09
C ALA A 62 -18.44 -5.67 -8.57
N LEU A 63 -18.09 -6.73 -7.85
CA LEU A 63 -18.59 -8.08 -8.13
C LEU A 63 -20.09 -8.18 -7.85
N VAL A 64 -20.55 -7.72 -6.67
CA VAL A 64 -21.96 -7.74 -6.28
C VAL A 64 -22.81 -6.94 -7.26
N ASP A 65 -22.33 -5.77 -7.70
CA ASP A 65 -23.04 -4.92 -8.65
C ASP A 65 -23.30 -5.63 -9.99
N LYS A 66 -22.32 -6.41 -10.48
CA LYS A 66 -22.49 -7.24 -11.70
C LYS A 66 -23.59 -8.29 -11.57
N PHE A 67 -23.93 -8.71 -10.35
CA PHE A 67 -24.96 -9.72 -10.08
C PHE A 67 -26.29 -9.12 -9.62
N LYS A 68 -26.37 -7.80 -9.40
CA LYS A 68 -27.63 -7.11 -9.19
C LYS A 68 -28.37 -7.03 -10.53
N LYS A 69 -29.31 -7.95 -10.73
CA LYS A 69 -30.32 -7.89 -11.80
C LYS A 69 -31.31 -6.77 -11.55
#